data_AF-A0A517QHF1-F1
#
_entry.id   AF-A0A517QHF1-F1
#
_cell.length_a   1.000
_cell.length_b   1.000
_cell.length_c   1.000
_cell.angle_alpha   90.00
_cell.angle_beta   90.00
_cell.angle_gamma   90.00
#
_symmetry.space_group_name_H-M   'P 1'
#
loop_
_entity.id
_entity.type
_entity.pdbx_description
1 polymer ?
#
loop_
_entity_poly.entity_id
_entity_poly.type
_entity_poly.pdbx_seq_one_letter_code
_entity_poly.pdbx_strand_id
1 'polypeptide(L)'
;MIRAIQRAAACVAVLIATAGQVQAGIINSADVIIGGNSFSTFTDDSTSLVWLDLDNFWDVTSTYNSIDSLLAGSGFHLATLPELNILQASIPAVPANFSSEVVILGGNYVGNPHPGTDRELIWGIYNDGNSLDGISYSWKYDGYTNWNFATNALSANQSLRSANSNNQDLGAWVVADSVSAVPEPSSLALFGIGACVAGIGATRRRRCEKQQEATA
;
A
#
# COMPACT_ATOMS: atom_id res chain seq x y z
N MET A 1 -43.65 15.20 -5.77
CA MET A 1 -42.50 14.52 -6.41
C MET A 1 -41.21 15.32 -6.31
N ILE A 2 -41.26 16.65 -6.47
CA ILE A 2 -40.09 17.56 -6.41
C ILE A 2 -39.21 17.38 -5.14
N ARG A 3 -39.81 17.26 -3.95
CA ARG A 3 -39.06 17.10 -2.68
C ARG A 3 -38.26 15.78 -2.56
N ALA A 4 -38.67 14.72 -3.27
CA ALA A 4 -37.95 13.45 -3.24
C ALA A 4 -36.71 13.47 -4.15
N ILE A 5 -36.82 14.16 -5.29
CA ILE A 5 -35.71 14.37 -6.23
C ILE A 5 -34.63 15.26 -5.59
N GLN A 6 -35.04 16.30 -4.86
CA GLN A 6 -34.10 17.18 -4.14
C GLN A 6 -33.29 16.45 -3.07
N ARG A 7 -33.90 15.51 -2.33
CA ARG A 7 -33.19 14.72 -1.31
C ARG A 7 -32.22 13.72 -1.92
N ALA A 8 -32.60 13.06 -3.02
CA ALA A 8 -31.71 12.16 -3.74
C ALA A 8 -30.51 12.92 -4.34
N ALA A 9 -30.75 14.09 -4.94
CA ALA A 9 -29.69 14.95 -5.46
C ALA A 9 -28.73 15.44 -4.36
N ALA A 10 -29.24 15.77 -3.17
CA ALA A 10 -28.41 16.15 -2.03
C ALA A 10 -27.52 14.99 -1.53
N CYS A 11 -28.05 13.76 -1.45
CA CYS A 11 -27.23 12.59 -1.09
C CYS A 11 -26.14 12.29 -2.11
N VAL A 12 -26.45 12.41 -3.41
CA VAL A 12 -25.45 12.24 -4.49
C VAL A 12 -24.41 13.36 -4.45
N ALA A 13 -24.81 14.60 -4.19
CA ALA A 13 -23.87 15.72 -4.05
C ALA A 13 -22.94 15.56 -2.83
N VAL A 14 -23.42 15.02 -1.71
CA VAL A 14 -22.58 14.70 -0.56
C VAL A 14 -21.59 13.59 -0.90
N LEU A 15 -22.00 12.52 -1.58
CA LEU A 15 -21.09 11.45 -2.01
C LEU A 15 -20.00 11.97 -2.97
N ILE A 16 -20.35 12.87 -3.90
CA ILE A 16 -19.39 13.49 -4.82
C ILE A 16 -18.47 14.47 -4.08
N ALA A 17 -18.99 15.22 -3.09
CA ALA A 17 -18.20 16.17 -2.30
C ALA A 17 -17.27 15.48 -1.28
N THR A 18 -17.64 14.30 -0.77
CA THR A 18 -16.79 13.48 0.12
C THR A 18 -15.87 12.53 -0.63
N ALA A 19 -16.02 12.38 -1.95
CA ALA A 19 -15.05 11.68 -2.80
C ALA A 19 -13.75 12.49 -3.02
N GLY A 20 -13.58 13.62 -2.31
CA GLY A 20 -12.34 14.37 -2.26
C GLY A 20 -11.21 13.56 -1.63
N GLN A 21 -10.38 12.99 -2.50
CA GLN A 21 -8.99 12.57 -2.26
C GLN A 21 -8.73 11.76 -0.99
N VAL A 22 -9.25 10.53 -0.93
CA VAL A 22 -8.47 9.49 -0.24
C VAL A 22 -7.32 9.14 -1.17
N GLN A 23 -6.21 9.87 -1.07
CA GLN A 23 -4.96 9.52 -1.77
C GLN A 23 -4.29 8.39 -1.00
N ALA A 24 -4.94 7.22 -0.95
CA ALA A 24 -4.27 5.99 -0.55
C ALA A 24 -3.44 5.54 -1.77
N GLY A 25 -2.25 6.13 -1.94
CA GLY A 25 -1.34 5.73 -3.02
C GLY A 25 -0.88 4.28 -2.87
N ILE A 26 -0.96 3.73 -1.65
CA ILE A 26 -0.65 2.34 -1.33
C ILE A 26 -1.70 1.75 -0.39
N ILE A 27 -1.91 0.44 -0.49
CA ILE A 27 -2.89 -0.33 0.30
C ILE A 27 -2.25 -1.67 0.70
N ASN A 28 -2.43 -2.11 1.95
CA ASN A 28 -2.03 -3.47 2.36
C ASN A 28 -2.69 -4.52 1.46
N SER A 29 -1.92 -5.54 1.07
CA SER A 29 -2.37 -6.62 0.21
C SER A 29 -2.19 -7.97 0.93
N ALA A 30 -2.56 -9.05 0.24
CA ALA A 30 -2.41 -10.39 0.78
C ALA A 30 -0.94 -10.83 0.79
N ASP A 31 -0.55 -11.58 1.81
CA ASP A 31 0.78 -12.18 1.87
C ASP A 31 1.04 -13.09 0.66
N VAL A 32 2.31 -13.17 0.26
CA VAL A 32 2.79 -14.04 -0.81
C VAL A 32 3.76 -15.10 -0.27
N ILE A 33 3.81 -16.27 -0.91
CA ILE A 33 4.74 -17.34 -0.54
C ILE A 33 5.92 -17.35 -1.52
N ILE A 34 7.13 -17.09 -1.02
CA ILE A 34 8.37 -17.13 -1.81
C ILE A 34 9.35 -18.09 -1.13
N GLY A 35 9.86 -19.07 -1.87
CA GLY A 35 10.79 -20.06 -1.31
C GLY A 35 10.25 -20.84 -0.09
N GLY A 36 8.92 -20.94 0.05
CA GLY A 36 8.26 -21.60 1.19
C GLY A 36 8.05 -20.72 2.43
N ASN A 37 8.44 -19.44 2.39
CA ASN A 37 8.20 -18.47 3.47
C ASN A 37 7.10 -17.48 3.09
N SER A 38 6.35 -16.99 4.09
CA SER A 38 5.31 -15.97 3.91
C SER A 38 5.91 -14.58 4.00
N PHE A 39 5.54 -13.71 3.07
CA PHE A 39 5.99 -12.32 2.99
C PHE A 39 4.78 -11.39 2.93
N SER A 40 4.73 -10.40 3.82
CA SER A 40 3.70 -9.37 3.80
C SER A 40 3.87 -8.47 2.59
N THR A 41 2.77 -7.95 2.03
CA THR A 41 2.82 -7.10 0.84
C THR A 41 1.88 -5.91 0.90
N PHE A 42 2.18 -4.91 0.10
CA PHE A 42 1.26 -3.82 -0.24
C PHE A 42 1.18 -3.64 -1.76
N THR A 43 0.12 -2.99 -2.22
CA THR A 43 -0.10 -2.66 -3.63
C THR A 43 -0.09 -1.15 -3.80
N ASP A 44 0.63 -0.67 -4.81
CA ASP A 44 0.50 0.70 -5.29
C ASP A 44 -0.72 0.78 -6.21
N ASP A 45 -1.77 1.46 -5.76
CA ASP A 45 -3.05 1.55 -6.48
C ASP A 45 -2.90 2.25 -7.83
N SER A 46 -1.95 3.18 -7.95
CA SER A 46 -1.75 3.95 -9.18
C SER A 46 -1.09 3.14 -10.30
N THR A 47 -0.29 2.13 -9.94
CA THR A 47 0.52 1.35 -10.89
C THR A 47 0.15 -0.13 -10.91
N SER A 48 -0.66 -0.58 -9.95
CA SER A 48 -0.99 -1.99 -9.72
C SER A 48 0.23 -2.88 -9.45
N LEU A 49 1.38 -2.28 -9.11
CA LEU A 49 2.57 -3.01 -8.70
C LEU A 49 2.40 -3.54 -7.28
N VAL A 50 2.87 -4.76 -7.04
CA VAL A 50 2.86 -5.38 -5.73
C VAL A 50 4.27 -5.31 -5.16
N TRP A 51 4.36 -4.82 -3.93
CA TRP A 51 5.60 -4.59 -3.23
C TRP A 51 5.65 -5.43 -1.97
N LEU A 52 6.82 -5.98 -1.66
CA LEU A 52 7.02 -6.59 -0.35
C LEU A 52 7.19 -5.49 0.70
N ASP A 53 6.62 -5.71 1.88
CA ASP A 53 6.85 -4.87 3.06
C ASP A 53 8.36 -4.84 3.40
N LEU A 54 8.85 -3.73 3.92
CA LEU A 54 10.28 -3.55 4.19
C LEU A 54 10.79 -4.45 5.31
N ASP A 55 9.95 -4.73 6.31
CA ASP A 55 10.29 -5.59 7.45
C ASP A 55 10.51 -7.06 7.10
N ASN A 56 10.12 -7.50 5.91
CA ASN A 56 10.39 -8.84 5.40
C ASN A 56 11.88 -9.21 5.37
N PHE A 57 12.77 -8.21 5.29
CA PHE A 57 14.22 -8.39 5.24
C PHE A 57 14.94 -7.72 6.41
N TRP A 58 14.28 -7.63 7.57
CA TRP A 58 14.85 -6.98 8.76
C TRP A 58 16.01 -7.76 9.38
N ASP A 59 16.21 -9.03 9.01
CA ASP A 59 17.27 -9.82 9.64
C ASP A 59 18.69 -9.27 9.33
N VAL A 60 19.61 -9.41 10.29
CA VAL A 60 21.01 -8.95 10.15
C VAL A 60 21.86 -9.90 9.28
N THR A 61 21.25 -10.89 8.64
CA THR A 61 21.91 -11.89 7.80
C THR A 61 21.63 -11.71 6.31
N SER A 62 20.56 -11.00 5.97
CA SER A 62 20.13 -10.70 4.63
C SER A 62 21.16 -9.82 3.94
N THR A 63 21.46 -10.15 2.70
CA THR A 63 22.37 -9.46 1.78
C THR A 63 21.63 -9.27 0.47
N TYR A 64 22.13 -8.39 -0.41
CA TYR A 64 21.57 -8.29 -1.76
C TYR A 64 21.59 -9.64 -2.48
N ASN A 65 22.71 -10.36 -2.46
CA ASN A 65 22.82 -11.64 -3.17
C ASN A 65 21.89 -12.71 -2.59
N SER A 66 21.69 -12.76 -1.27
CA SER A 66 20.75 -13.72 -0.66
C SER A 66 19.30 -13.39 -0.99
N ILE A 67 18.95 -12.11 -1.03
CA ILE A 67 17.61 -11.65 -1.43
C ILE A 67 17.39 -11.94 -2.91
N ASP A 68 18.30 -11.53 -3.79
CA ASP A 68 18.21 -11.80 -5.24
C ASP A 68 18.07 -13.31 -5.53
N SER A 69 18.85 -14.14 -4.84
CA SER A 69 18.76 -15.60 -4.94
C SER A 69 17.41 -16.15 -4.45
N LEU A 70 16.84 -15.60 -3.37
CA LEU A 70 15.52 -16.00 -2.85
C LEU A 70 14.40 -15.64 -3.84
N LEU A 71 14.51 -14.49 -4.49
CA LEU A 71 13.50 -13.96 -5.41
C LEU A 71 13.54 -14.64 -6.79
N ALA A 72 14.63 -15.33 -7.13
CA ALA A 72 14.80 -16.00 -8.41
C ALA A 72 13.61 -16.94 -8.74
N GLY A 73 12.89 -16.63 -9.82
CA GLY A 73 11.75 -17.42 -10.29
C GLY A 73 10.42 -17.18 -9.54
N SER A 74 10.38 -16.26 -8.58
CA SER A 74 9.17 -15.91 -7.82
C SER A 74 8.26 -14.91 -8.55
N GLY A 75 8.77 -14.22 -9.57
CA GLY A 75 8.11 -13.08 -10.21
C GLY A 75 8.36 -11.74 -9.52
N PHE A 76 8.97 -11.75 -8.33
CA PHE A 76 9.50 -10.57 -7.66
C PHE A 76 10.98 -10.35 -8.00
N HIS A 77 11.42 -9.09 -7.92
CA HIS A 77 12.82 -8.69 -8.03
C HIS A 77 13.09 -7.46 -7.16
N LEU A 78 14.38 -7.23 -6.85
CA LEU A 78 14.80 -5.96 -6.26
C LEU A 78 14.50 -4.82 -7.23
N ALA A 79 13.72 -3.84 -6.76
CA ALA A 79 13.24 -2.73 -7.56
C ALA A 79 14.41 -1.96 -8.17
N THR A 80 14.23 -1.56 -9.41
CA THR A 80 15.13 -0.66 -10.12
C THR A 80 14.88 0.80 -9.71
N LEU A 81 15.83 1.69 -9.97
CA LEU A 81 15.62 3.14 -9.73
C LEU A 81 14.36 3.70 -10.42
N PRO A 82 14.05 3.35 -11.69
CA PRO A 82 12.80 3.78 -12.32
C PRO A 82 11.53 3.29 -11.59
N GLU A 83 11.46 2.01 -11.19
CA GLU A 83 10.32 1.45 -10.46
C GLU A 83 10.16 2.11 -9.09
N LEU A 84 11.29 2.35 -8.41
CA LEU A 84 11.29 3.04 -7.13
C LEU A 84 10.83 4.49 -7.25
N ASN A 85 11.25 5.22 -8.30
CA ASN A 85 10.77 6.58 -8.56
C ASN A 85 9.25 6.63 -8.81
N ILE A 86 8.70 5.58 -9.45
CA ILE A 86 7.26 5.44 -9.65
C ILE A 86 6.55 5.29 -8.30
N LEU A 87 6.99 4.34 -7.46
CA LEU A 87 6.44 4.18 -6.11
C LEU A 87 6.52 5.47 -5.30
N GLN A 88 7.67 6.15 -5.34
CA GLN A 88 7.88 7.39 -4.58
C GLN A 88 7.00 8.56 -5.04
N ALA A 89 6.50 8.53 -6.28
CA ALA A 89 5.46 9.45 -6.73
C ALA A 89 4.09 9.12 -6.11
N SER A 90 3.81 7.83 -5.85
CA SER A 90 2.62 7.33 -5.16
C SER A 90 2.66 7.58 -3.65
N ILE A 91 3.86 7.55 -3.05
CA ILE A 91 4.13 7.86 -1.64
C ILE A 91 5.09 9.06 -1.50
N PRO A 92 4.65 10.27 -1.88
CA PRO A 92 5.51 11.45 -1.86
C PRO A 92 6.06 11.68 -0.43
N ALA A 93 7.25 12.27 -0.34
CA ALA A 93 7.83 12.63 0.94
C ALA A 93 7.10 13.84 1.54
N VAL A 94 5.93 13.58 2.13
CA VAL A 94 5.10 14.55 2.84
C VAL A 94 5.09 14.15 4.31
N PRO A 95 5.63 14.98 5.23
CA PRO A 95 5.71 14.63 6.65
C PRO A 95 4.39 14.19 7.27
N ALA A 96 3.27 14.80 6.86
CA ALA A 96 1.94 14.46 7.34
C ALA A 96 1.48 13.04 6.98
N ASN A 97 2.03 12.43 5.92
CA ASN A 97 1.67 11.09 5.47
C ASN A 97 2.51 9.99 6.13
N PHE A 98 3.66 10.35 6.70
CA PHE A 98 4.67 9.40 7.13
C PHE A 98 4.11 8.36 8.11
N SER A 99 3.35 8.79 9.11
CA SER A 99 2.78 7.89 10.13
C SER A 99 1.83 6.85 9.54
N SER A 100 1.07 7.18 8.49
CA SER A 100 0.21 6.23 7.79
C SER A 100 0.97 5.30 6.85
N GLU A 101 2.00 5.82 6.15
CA GLU A 101 2.78 5.05 5.18
C GLU A 101 3.65 4.00 5.88
N VAL A 102 4.27 4.35 7.01
CA VAL A 102 5.06 3.42 7.82
C VAL A 102 4.24 2.22 8.30
N VAL A 103 2.93 2.34 8.49
CA VAL A 103 2.09 1.19 8.89
C VAL A 103 1.92 0.20 7.73
N ILE A 104 1.88 0.70 6.50
CA ILE A 104 1.67 -0.10 5.28
C ILE A 104 2.98 -0.68 4.76
N LEU A 105 4.08 0.08 4.83
CA LEU A 105 5.39 -0.32 4.27
C LEU A 105 6.17 -1.32 5.15
N GLY A 106 5.57 -1.92 6.18
CA GLY A 106 6.27 -2.81 7.11
C GLY A 106 7.08 -2.08 8.19
N GLY A 107 6.55 -0.98 8.71
CA GLY A 107 7.27 -0.10 9.63
C GLY A 107 6.86 -0.19 11.10
N ASN A 108 5.59 0.07 11.39
CA ASN A 108 5.16 0.29 12.77
C ASN A 108 3.75 -0.28 12.99
N TYR A 109 3.67 -1.56 13.36
CA TYR A 109 2.42 -2.23 13.72
C TYR A 109 2.52 -2.93 15.08
N VAL A 110 1.37 -3.09 15.74
CA VAL A 110 1.25 -3.81 17.01
C VAL A 110 1.66 -5.26 16.80
N GLY A 111 2.76 -5.69 17.43
CA GLY A 111 3.33 -7.03 17.26
C GLY A 111 4.66 -7.08 16.50
N ASN A 112 5.16 -5.94 16.02
CA ASN A 112 6.54 -5.83 15.54
C ASN A 112 7.51 -6.27 16.68
N PRO A 113 8.47 -7.19 16.42
CA PRO A 113 9.45 -7.65 17.42
C PRO A 113 10.37 -6.54 17.95
N HIS A 114 10.40 -5.38 17.29
CA HIS A 114 11.09 -4.16 17.68
C HIS A 114 10.08 -3.01 17.89
N PRO A 115 9.24 -3.07 18.94
CA PRO A 115 8.23 -2.05 19.19
C PRO A 115 8.91 -0.74 19.60
N GLY A 116 8.88 0.24 18.72
CA GLY A 116 9.29 1.61 19.00
C GLY A 116 8.21 2.56 18.49
N THR A 117 7.77 3.50 19.34
CA THR A 117 6.85 4.57 18.96
C THR A 117 7.44 5.53 17.92
N ASP A 118 8.74 5.41 17.62
CA ASP A 118 9.54 6.45 16.98
C ASP A 118 10.35 5.88 15.79
N ARG A 119 9.68 5.20 14.83
CA ARG A 119 10.30 5.07 13.51
C ARG A 119 10.22 6.44 12.84
N GLU A 120 11.34 7.14 12.83
CA GLU A 120 11.49 8.42 12.11
C GLU A 120 12.05 8.20 10.71
N LEU A 121 12.20 6.94 10.22
CA LEU A 121 12.87 6.61 8.97
C LEU A 121 12.04 5.58 8.17
N ILE A 122 12.06 5.69 6.85
CA ILE A 122 11.73 4.62 5.90
C ILE A 122 12.97 4.43 5.05
N TRP A 123 13.52 3.22 4.99
CA TRP A 123 14.78 2.93 4.31
C TRP A 123 14.74 1.55 3.65
N GLY A 124 15.33 1.43 2.47
CA GLY A 124 15.49 0.14 1.80
C GLY A 124 16.53 0.16 0.69
N ILE A 125 17.16 -0.99 0.45
CA ILE A 125 18.06 -1.18 -0.70
C ILE A 125 17.27 -1.35 -2.00
N TYR A 126 17.87 -0.99 -3.13
CA TYR A 126 17.32 -1.20 -4.47
C TYR A 126 18.43 -1.52 -5.47
N ASN A 127 18.06 -2.05 -6.63
CA ASN A 127 18.96 -2.36 -7.73
C ASN A 127 19.21 -1.13 -8.61
N ASP A 128 20.42 -0.59 -8.61
CA ASP A 128 20.79 0.54 -9.48
C ASP A 128 21.26 0.12 -10.88
N GLY A 129 21.26 -1.19 -11.17
CA GLY A 129 21.65 -1.75 -12.45
C GLY A 129 23.15 -2.01 -12.58
N ASN A 130 23.95 -1.80 -11.52
CA ASN A 130 25.37 -2.10 -11.56
C ASN A 130 25.78 -3.13 -10.49
N SER A 131 25.81 -4.39 -10.92
CA SER A 131 26.22 -5.52 -10.09
C SER A 131 27.69 -5.48 -9.60
N LEU A 132 28.52 -4.53 -10.08
CA LEU A 132 29.96 -4.51 -9.83
C LEU A 132 30.43 -3.41 -8.86
N ASP A 133 29.67 -2.34 -8.62
CA ASP A 133 30.13 -1.18 -7.83
C ASP A 133 29.34 -0.93 -6.53
N GLY A 134 28.23 -1.62 -6.31
CA GLY A 134 27.57 -1.68 -5.02
C GLY A 134 26.06 -1.81 -5.13
N ILE A 135 25.40 -1.72 -3.98
CA ILE A 135 23.96 -1.64 -3.86
C ILE A 135 23.63 -0.22 -3.44
N SER A 136 22.62 0.35 -4.08
CA SER A 136 22.07 1.64 -3.70
C SER A 136 20.97 1.49 -2.64
N TYR A 137 20.73 2.56 -1.88
CA TYR A 137 19.59 2.62 -0.98
C TYR A 137 18.87 3.96 -1.08
N SER A 138 17.57 3.95 -0.79
CA SER A 138 16.75 5.14 -0.68
C SER A 138 16.15 5.27 0.70
N TRP A 139 15.89 6.51 1.12
CA TRP A 139 15.28 6.77 2.41
C TRP A 139 14.53 8.09 2.50
N LYS A 140 13.63 8.18 3.47
CA LYS A 140 13.08 9.46 3.95
C LYS A 140 12.89 9.41 5.46
N TYR A 141 13.14 10.52 6.13
CA TYR A 141 12.76 10.68 7.53
C TYR A 141 11.34 11.29 7.65
N ASP A 142 10.72 11.18 8.81
CA ASP A 142 9.38 11.70 9.12
C ASP A 142 9.22 13.20 8.87
N GLY A 143 10.27 14.00 9.10
CA GLY A 143 10.28 15.44 8.84
C GLY A 143 10.71 15.82 7.42
N TYR A 144 11.04 14.86 6.56
CA TYR A 144 11.63 15.16 5.25
C TYR A 144 10.57 15.45 4.19
N THR A 145 10.89 16.40 3.32
CA THR A 145 10.05 16.78 2.16
C THR A 145 10.51 16.14 0.85
N ASN A 146 11.55 15.30 0.88
CA ASN A 146 12.09 14.60 -0.28
C ASN A 146 12.56 13.20 0.11
N TRP A 147 12.52 12.29 -0.88
CA TRP A 147 13.27 11.03 -0.83
C TRP A 147 14.74 11.31 -1.12
N ASN A 148 15.62 10.61 -0.42
CA ASN A 148 17.06 10.69 -0.56
C ASN A 148 17.60 9.36 -1.07
N PHE A 149 18.77 9.42 -1.71
CA PHE A 149 19.41 8.27 -2.33
C PHE A 149 20.91 8.29 -2.08
N ALA A 150 21.49 7.11 -1.97
CA ALA A 150 22.93 6.91 -1.92
C ALA A 150 23.23 5.79 -2.91
N THR A 151 24.13 6.09 -3.85
CA THR A 151 24.54 5.14 -4.87
C THR A 151 25.79 4.39 -4.42
N ASN A 152 25.90 3.12 -4.81
CA ASN A 152 27.09 2.28 -4.58
C ASN A 152 27.52 2.24 -3.11
N ALA A 153 26.55 2.21 -2.21
CA ALA A 153 26.80 2.50 -0.80
C ALA A 153 27.07 1.24 0.04
N LEU A 154 26.71 0.06 -0.47
CA LEU A 154 26.91 -1.24 0.17
C LEU A 154 27.49 -2.25 -0.82
N SER A 155 28.28 -3.22 -0.37
CA SER A 155 28.68 -4.34 -1.24
C SER A 155 27.58 -5.40 -1.36
N ALA A 156 27.49 -6.12 -2.48
CA ALA A 156 26.45 -7.14 -2.74
C ALA A 156 26.36 -8.26 -1.67
N ASN A 157 27.47 -8.54 -0.98
CA ASN A 157 27.56 -9.56 0.08
C ASN A 157 27.59 -8.97 1.50
N GLN A 158 27.49 -7.64 1.64
CA GLN A 158 27.41 -7.01 2.94
C GLN A 158 26.02 -7.23 3.53
N SER A 159 25.97 -7.74 4.76
CA SER A 159 24.71 -7.85 5.49
C SER A 159 24.06 -6.49 5.64
N LEU A 160 22.76 -6.44 5.40
CA LEU A 160 21.96 -5.24 5.61
C LEU A 160 22.09 -4.82 7.07
N ARG A 161 22.44 -3.54 7.27
CA ARG A 161 22.54 -2.93 8.58
C ARG A 161 21.71 -1.67 8.58
N SER A 162 21.01 -1.50 9.69
CA SER A 162 20.24 -0.30 9.96
C SER A 162 21.11 0.95 9.76
N ALA A 163 20.51 2.04 9.28
CA ALA A 163 21.18 3.33 9.10
C ALA A 163 21.86 3.81 10.39
N ASN A 164 21.29 3.50 11.56
CA ASN A 164 21.94 3.70 12.86
C ASN A 164 21.34 2.81 13.96
N SER A 165 21.89 2.86 15.18
CA SER A 165 21.43 2.05 16.32
C SER A 165 20.04 2.43 16.85
N ASN A 166 19.54 3.62 16.51
CA ASN A 166 18.32 4.22 17.06
C ASN A 166 17.14 4.07 16.10
N ASN A 167 17.39 4.11 14.78
CA ASN A 167 16.40 3.97 13.72
C ASN A 167 16.61 2.63 13.03
N GLN A 168 16.13 1.52 13.64
CA GLN A 168 16.23 0.18 13.06
C GLN A 168 15.30 -0.01 11.86
N ASP A 169 15.51 0.77 10.82
CA ASP A 169 14.81 0.70 9.54
C ASP A 169 15.66 -0.08 8.54
N LEU A 170 15.25 -1.32 8.31
CA LEU A 170 15.89 -2.28 7.43
C LEU A 170 14.84 -2.80 6.46
N GLY A 171 15.21 -2.87 5.19
CA GLY A 171 14.40 -3.52 4.19
C GLY A 171 15.04 -3.52 2.82
N ALA A 172 14.31 -4.09 1.89
CA ALA A 172 14.64 -4.08 0.48
C ALA A 172 13.38 -3.70 -0.30
N TRP A 173 13.54 -2.77 -1.24
CA TRP A 173 12.48 -2.46 -2.18
C TRP A 173 12.37 -3.62 -3.16
N VAL A 174 11.39 -4.49 -2.95
CA VAL A 174 11.15 -5.66 -3.78
C VAL A 174 9.77 -5.51 -4.42
N VAL A 175 9.71 -5.67 -5.73
CA VAL A 175 8.54 -5.40 -6.54
C VAL A 175 8.26 -6.58 -7.47
N ALA A 176 6.98 -6.78 -7.79
CA ALA A 176 6.53 -7.61 -8.88
C ALA A 176 5.51 -6.84 -9.72
N ASP A 177 5.49 -7.13 -11.02
CA ASP A 177 4.33 -6.85 -11.84
C ASP A 177 3.11 -7.55 -11.24
N SER A 178 1.94 -6.89 -11.28
CA SER A 178 0.68 -7.36 -10.71
C SER A 178 0.58 -8.89 -10.67
N VAL A 179 0.67 -9.49 -9.48
CA VAL A 179 0.27 -10.88 -9.30
C VAL A 179 -1.22 -10.92 -9.57
N SER A 180 -1.64 -11.72 -10.55
CA SER A 180 -3.01 -11.74 -11.10
C SER A 180 -4.04 -11.46 -10.01
N ALA A 181 -4.63 -10.27 -10.05
CA ALA A 181 -5.54 -9.82 -9.01
C ALA A 181 -6.58 -10.90 -8.77
N VAL A 182 -6.66 -11.38 -7.52
CA VAL A 182 -7.77 -12.25 -7.11
C VAL A 182 -9.05 -11.46 -7.45
N PRO A 183 -9.99 -12.03 -8.23
CA PRO A 183 -11.20 -11.31 -8.64
C PRO A 183 -11.83 -10.65 -7.43
N GLU A 184 -12.13 -9.35 -7.56
CA GLU A 184 -12.63 -8.51 -6.48
C GLU A 184 -13.61 -9.27 -5.59
N PRO A 185 -13.50 -9.14 -4.25
CA PRO A 185 -14.33 -9.91 -3.35
C PRO A 185 -15.79 -9.62 -3.70
N SER A 186 -16.58 -10.68 -3.89
CA SER A 186 -17.97 -10.61 -4.31
C SER A 186 -18.86 -9.75 -3.39
N SER A 187 -18.32 -9.29 -2.26
CA SER A 187 -18.87 -8.28 -1.36
C SER A 187 -19.17 -6.94 -2.04
N LEU A 188 -18.38 -6.47 -3.00
CA LEU A 188 -18.65 -5.20 -3.71
C LEU A 188 -19.87 -5.34 -4.64
N ALA A 189 -19.94 -6.46 -5.35
CA ALA A 189 -21.13 -6.83 -6.13
C ALA A 189 -22.36 -7.04 -5.22
N LEU A 190 -22.20 -7.70 -4.07
CA LEU A 190 -23.28 -7.91 -3.10
C LEU A 190 -23.76 -6.60 -2.47
N PHE A 191 -22.87 -5.66 -2.19
CA PHE A 191 -23.24 -4.32 -1.71
C PHE A 191 -24.03 -3.56 -2.76
N GLY A 192 -23.59 -3.59 -4.03
CA GLY A 192 -24.33 -2.99 -5.14
C GLY A 192 -25.74 -3.58 -5.30
N ILE A 193 -25.86 -4.91 -5.26
CA ILE A 193 -27.16 -5.61 -5.33
C ILE A 193 -28.02 -5.25 -4.11
N GLY A 194 -27.45 -5.25 -2.91
CA GLY A 194 -28.15 -4.90 -1.67
C GLY A 194 -28.70 -3.47 -1.69
N ALA A 195 -27.90 -2.50 -2.16
CA ALA A 195 -28.32 -1.10 -2.30
C ALA A 195 -29.46 -0.94 -3.31
N CYS A 196 -29.40 -1.64 -4.45
CA CYS A 196 -30.48 -1.64 -5.44
C CYS A 196 -31.78 -2.23 -4.89
N VAL A 197 -31.71 -3.36 -4.19
CA VAL A 197 -32.90 -4.01 -3.60
C VAL A 197 -33.51 -3.16 -2.49
N ALA A 198 -32.71 -2.54 -1.62
CA ALA A 198 -33.19 -1.63 -0.60
C ALA A 198 -33.87 -0.38 -1.20
N GLY A 199 -33.30 0.18 -2.28
CA GLY A 199 -33.89 1.30 -3.02
C GLY A 199 -35.25 0.97 -3.66
N ILE A 200 -35.38 -0.23 -4.24
CA ILE A 200 -36.64 -0.73 -4.80
C ILE A 200 -37.67 -1.01 -3.69
N GLY A 201 -37.24 -1.60 -2.58
CA GLY A 201 -38.11 -1.86 -1.42
C GLY A 201 -38.68 -0.57 -0.81
N ALA A 202 -37.85 0.45 -0.63
CA ALA A 202 -38.25 1.74 -0.08
C ALA A 202 -39.22 2.51 -1.01
N THR A 203 -39.05 2.41 -2.34
CA THR A 203 -39.98 3.02 -3.30
C THR A 203 -41.32 2.30 -3.35
N ARG A 204 -41.32 0.96 -3.22
CA ARG A 204 -42.55 0.17 -3.20
C ARG A 204 -43.40 0.45 -1.96
N ARG A 205 -42.77 0.54 -0.77
CA ARG A 205 -43.47 0.88 0.48
C ARG A 205 -44.20 2.22 0.42
N ARG A 206 -43.56 3.25 -0.15
CA ARG A 206 -44.17 4.57 -0.36
C ARG A 206 -45.36 4.59 -1.32
N ARG A 207 -45.46 3.62 -2.24
CA ARG A 207 -46.63 3.51 -3.14
C ARG A 207 -47.83 2.90 -2.40
N CYS A 208 -47.59 1.92 -1.52
CA CYS A 208 -48.66 1.31 -0.71
C CYS A 208 -49.25 2.30 0.29
N GLU A 209 -48.41 3.10 0.96
CA GLU A 209 -48.88 4.13 1.91
C GLU A 209 -49.81 5.16 1.23
N LYS A 210 -49.51 5.57 -0.01
CA LYS A 210 -50.36 6.48 -0.79
C LYS A 210 -51.68 5.86 -1.27
N GLN A 211 -51.71 4.55 -1.51
CA GLN A 211 -52.96 3.88 -1.89
C GLN A 211 -53.88 3.73 -0.68
N GLN A 212 -53.33 3.51 0.52
CA GLN A 212 -54.11 3.44 1.75
C GLN A 212 -54.71 4.80 2.14
N GLU A 213 -53.98 5.92 1.97
CA GLU A 213 -54.55 7.26 2.16
C GLU A 213 -55.66 7.61 1.15
N ALA A 214 -55.64 7.05 -0.06
CA ALA A 214 -56.65 7.35 -1.08
C ALA A 214 -57.96 6.53 -0.92
N THR A 215 -57.99 5.57 0.01
CA THR A 215 -59.14 4.67 0.22
C THR A 215 -59.85 4.93 1.55
N ALA A 216 -59.40 5.93 2.32
CA ALA A 216 -60.03 6.43 3.55
C ALA A 216 -60.73 7.77 3.28
#